data_AF-A0A7L2VCF4-F1
#
_entry.id   AF-A0A7L2VCF4-F1
#
_cell.length_a   1.000
_cell.length_b   1.000
_cell.length_c   1.000
_cell.angle_alpha   90.00
_cell.angle_beta   90.00
_cell.angle_gamma   90.00
#
_symmetry.space_group_name_H-M   'P 1'
#
loop_
_entity.id
_entity.type
_entity.pdbx_description
1 polymer ?
#
loop_
_entity_poly.entity_id
_entity_poly.type
_entity_poly.pdbx_seq_one_letter_code
_entity_poly.pdbx_strand_id
1 'polypeptide(L)'
;AYGMVFATLIVSCCSSLNIRARPLVSNSPFLSIWNAPTELCTERTGVQLDMKYFSFIGSTLKTSIGQNITLFYPDRLGYYPYKNEVTGEAFNGGLPQLSLLENHLKKAKEDIQPVWIRNWGSKDIYRKESIELVQQRDLSLSEAEAKNIAKIEFEAAAKSIMLESLKLGREMKPNRLWGYYLYPDCYNYDYKQNPHNYTGTSLYPSVYLETALRSSRNAQLFVRNRVQEAIRISQVSNSTHPLPVFVYT
;
A
#
# COMPACT_ATOMS: atom_id res chain seq x y z
N ALA A 1 -16.78 5.93 -68.83
CA ALA A 1 -17.11 4.90 -67.82
C ALA A 1 -16.88 5.51 -66.44
N TYR A 2 -17.87 5.44 -65.54
CA TYR A 2 -17.74 5.98 -64.18
C TYR A 2 -17.47 4.83 -63.22
N GLY A 3 -16.26 4.76 -62.67
CA GLY A 3 -15.87 3.77 -61.67
C GLY A 3 -16.29 4.22 -60.27
N MET A 4 -16.99 3.37 -59.54
CA MET A 4 -17.38 3.63 -58.16
C MET A 4 -16.26 3.16 -57.22
N VAL A 5 -15.60 4.08 -56.53
CA VAL A 5 -14.51 3.77 -55.58
C VAL A 5 -15.08 3.61 -54.18
N PHE A 6 -15.14 2.37 -53.68
CA PHE A 6 -15.45 2.10 -52.28
C PHE A 6 -14.19 2.22 -51.42
N ALA A 7 -14.06 3.35 -50.71
CA ALA A 7 -13.07 3.51 -49.65
C ALA A 7 -13.65 3.02 -48.31
N THR A 8 -13.51 1.74 -48.01
CA THR A 8 -13.80 1.22 -46.67
C THR A 8 -12.75 1.72 -45.68
N LEU A 9 -13.07 2.82 -45.01
CA LEU A 9 -12.40 3.22 -43.77
C LEU A 9 -12.66 2.14 -42.72
N ILE A 10 -11.73 1.18 -42.61
CA ILE A 10 -11.63 0.33 -41.43
C ILE A 10 -11.19 1.26 -40.30
N VAL A 11 -12.17 1.86 -39.63
CA VAL A 11 -11.97 2.34 -38.27
C VAL A 11 -11.60 1.10 -37.48
N SER A 12 -10.29 0.92 -37.25
CA SER A 12 -9.82 0.09 -36.15
C SER A 12 -10.42 0.70 -34.90
N CYS A 13 -11.61 0.21 -34.55
CA CYS A 13 -12.17 0.35 -33.23
C CYS A 13 -11.21 -0.45 -32.34
N CYS A 14 -10.12 0.22 -31.95
CA CYS A 14 -9.28 -0.14 -30.84
C CYS A 14 -10.16 -0.02 -29.60
N SER A 15 -11.03 -1.02 -29.45
CA SER A 15 -11.60 -1.46 -28.20
C SER A 15 -10.45 -1.98 -27.35
N SER A 16 -9.58 -1.06 -26.93
CA SER A 16 -9.09 -1.08 -25.57
C SER A 16 -10.32 -0.91 -24.69
N LEU A 17 -11.08 -2.01 -24.55
CA LEU A 17 -11.79 -2.28 -23.33
C LEU A 17 -10.73 -2.11 -22.26
N ASN A 18 -10.77 -0.97 -21.59
CA ASN A 18 -9.98 -0.76 -20.39
C ASN A 18 -10.63 -1.68 -19.38
N ILE A 19 -10.21 -2.95 -19.40
CA ILE A 19 -10.69 -3.96 -18.48
C ILE A 19 -10.35 -3.40 -17.10
N ARG A 20 -11.40 -3.15 -16.33
CA ARG A 20 -11.36 -2.65 -14.97
C ARG A 20 -11.86 -3.76 -14.07
N ALA A 21 -11.54 -3.66 -12.79
CA ALA A 21 -12.18 -4.49 -11.78
C ALA A 21 -13.71 -4.41 -11.91
N ARG A 22 -14.40 -5.54 -11.65
CA ARG A 22 -15.86 -5.55 -11.59
C ARG A 22 -16.31 -4.58 -10.49
N PRO A 23 -17.40 -3.81 -10.68
CA PRO A 23 -17.88 -2.88 -9.68
C PRO A 23 -18.32 -3.65 -8.42
N LEU A 24 -17.91 -3.17 -7.24
CA LEU A 24 -18.31 -3.78 -5.96
C LEU A 24 -19.81 -3.56 -5.66
N VAL A 25 -20.37 -2.45 -6.17
CA VAL A 25 -21.78 -2.07 -6.01
C VAL A 25 -22.40 -2.01 -7.40
N SER A 26 -23.54 -2.68 -7.58
CA SER A 26 -24.23 -2.71 -8.88
C SER A 26 -24.51 -1.28 -9.39
N ASN A 27 -24.30 -1.07 -10.69
CA ASN A 27 -24.42 0.22 -11.38
C ASN A 27 -23.52 1.36 -10.85
N SER A 28 -22.57 1.11 -9.95
CA SER A 28 -21.63 2.12 -9.46
C SER A 28 -20.17 1.78 -9.81
N PRO A 29 -19.63 2.34 -10.92
CA PRO A 29 -18.25 2.08 -11.37
C PRO A 29 -17.19 2.89 -10.59
N PHE A 30 -17.60 3.83 -9.75
CA PHE A 30 -16.73 4.66 -8.91
C PHE A 30 -17.35 4.81 -7.53
N LEU A 31 -16.57 4.57 -6.48
CA LEU A 31 -17.04 4.61 -5.10
C LEU A 31 -16.31 5.72 -4.32
N SER A 32 -17.10 6.59 -3.70
CA SER A 32 -16.63 7.56 -2.71
C SER A 32 -16.62 6.88 -1.34
N ILE A 33 -15.48 6.87 -0.65
CA ILE A 33 -15.34 6.27 0.68
C ILE A 33 -14.88 7.36 1.64
N TRP A 34 -15.65 7.60 2.70
CA TRP A 34 -15.23 8.44 3.80
C TRP A 34 -14.57 7.58 4.88
N ASN A 35 -13.39 8.01 5.36
CA ASN A 35 -12.61 7.27 6.35
C ASN A 35 -11.90 8.24 7.31
N ALA A 36 -12.70 8.99 8.08
CA ALA A 36 -12.22 9.95 9.07
C ALA A 36 -13.17 9.97 10.29
N PRO A 37 -12.66 10.25 11.50
CA PRO A 37 -13.39 10.08 12.76
C PRO A 37 -14.33 11.27 13.04
N THR A 38 -15.35 11.44 12.20
CA THR A 38 -16.29 12.57 12.23
C THR A 38 -17.20 12.62 13.45
N GLU A 39 -17.34 11.50 14.17
CA GLU A 39 -17.95 11.44 15.50
C GLU A 39 -17.27 12.41 16.48
N LEU A 40 -15.94 12.57 16.42
CA LEU A 40 -15.21 13.55 17.25
C LEU A 40 -15.59 15.00 16.93
N CYS A 41 -16.02 15.29 15.70
CA CYS A 41 -16.53 16.62 15.34
C CYS A 41 -17.89 16.85 16.00
N THR A 42 -18.79 15.86 15.93
CA THR A 42 -20.13 15.95 16.53
C THR A 42 -20.05 16.06 18.05
N GLU A 43 -19.20 15.26 18.71
CA GLU A 43 -18.97 15.31 20.16
C GLU A 43 -18.41 16.67 20.63
N ARG A 44 -17.50 17.29 19.87
CA ARG A 44 -16.82 18.53 20.28
C ARG A 44 -17.55 19.82 19.91
N THR A 45 -18.37 19.80 18.85
CA THR A 45 -18.95 21.02 18.28
C THR A 45 -20.47 20.97 18.12
N GLY A 46 -21.10 19.82 18.33
CA GLY A 46 -22.52 19.59 18.01
C GLY A 46 -22.83 19.54 16.51
N VAL A 47 -21.85 19.74 15.63
CA VAL A 47 -22.05 19.74 14.17
C VAL A 47 -22.05 18.30 13.66
N GLN A 48 -23.20 17.86 13.14
CA GLN A 48 -23.34 16.62 12.38
C GLN A 48 -23.08 16.89 10.89
N LEU A 49 -22.24 16.07 10.27
CA LEU A 49 -21.92 16.18 8.84
C LEU A 49 -22.86 15.30 8.01
N ASP A 50 -23.31 15.79 6.86
CA ASP A 50 -24.13 15.03 5.91
C ASP A 50 -23.26 14.09 5.07
N MET A 51 -23.35 12.79 5.38
CA MET A 51 -22.50 11.76 4.79
C MET A 51 -23.17 11.01 3.62
N LYS A 52 -24.37 11.41 3.17
CA LYS A 52 -25.17 10.64 2.19
C LYS A 52 -24.53 10.50 0.79
N TYR A 53 -23.50 11.29 0.49
CA TYR A 53 -22.77 11.28 -0.78
C TYR A 53 -21.64 10.24 -0.83
N PHE A 54 -21.36 9.55 0.28
CA PHE A 54 -20.33 8.52 0.36
C PHE A 54 -20.96 7.13 0.21
N SER A 55 -20.43 6.33 -0.72
CA SER A 55 -20.85 4.93 -0.90
C SER A 55 -20.58 4.09 0.35
N PHE A 56 -19.47 4.37 1.05
CA PHE A 56 -19.12 3.77 2.33
C PHE A 56 -18.58 4.81 3.30
N ILE A 57 -18.87 4.63 4.59
CA ILE A 57 -18.41 5.50 5.68
C ILE A 57 -17.68 4.60 6.70
N GLY A 58 -16.56 5.07 7.21
CA GLY A 58 -15.78 4.47 8.28
C GLY A 58 -15.01 5.52 9.09
N SER A 59 -14.40 5.06 10.18
CA SER A 59 -13.65 5.87 11.14
C SER A 59 -12.28 5.26 11.40
N THR A 60 -11.33 6.11 11.77
CA THR A 60 -9.96 5.71 12.11
C THR A 60 -9.75 5.49 13.62
N LEU A 61 -10.80 5.61 14.44
CA LEU A 61 -10.71 5.31 15.88
C LEU A 61 -10.47 3.82 16.12
N LYS A 62 -9.67 3.50 17.15
CA LYS A 62 -9.34 2.11 17.53
C LYS A 62 -10.56 1.31 18.00
N THR A 63 -11.61 1.99 18.46
CA THR A 63 -12.89 1.42 18.92
C THR A 63 -13.85 1.10 17.78
N SER A 64 -13.62 1.64 16.57
CA SER A 64 -14.54 1.51 15.43
C SER A 64 -14.36 0.19 14.69
N ILE A 65 -14.99 -0.87 15.20
CA ILE A 65 -14.94 -2.22 14.64
C ILE A 65 -16.13 -2.54 13.71
N GLY A 66 -15.97 -3.50 12.81
CA GLY A 66 -17.04 -4.04 11.97
C GLY A 66 -17.43 -3.20 10.74
N GLN A 67 -16.74 -2.10 10.47
CA GLN A 67 -17.07 -1.15 9.40
C GLN A 67 -16.78 -1.69 7.98
N ASN A 68 -17.20 -0.94 6.95
CA ASN A 68 -16.99 -1.30 5.54
C ASN A 68 -15.53 -1.11 5.09
N ILE A 69 -14.86 -0.12 5.65
CA ILE A 69 -13.41 0.09 5.57
C ILE A 69 -12.80 -0.11 6.96
N THR A 70 -11.58 -0.62 7.03
CA THR A 70 -10.82 -0.78 8.28
C THR A 70 -9.36 -0.53 7.96
N LEU A 71 -8.73 0.37 8.71
CA LEU A 71 -7.30 0.64 8.63
C LEU A 71 -6.59 0.01 9.82
N PHE A 72 -5.55 -0.75 9.50
CA PHE A 72 -4.57 -1.21 10.46
C PHE A 72 -3.32 -0.31 10.31
N TYR A 73 -2.95 0.37 11.40
CA TYR A 73 -1.87 1.39 11.45
C TYR A 73 -0.60 0.78 12.05
N PRO A 74 0.60 1.37 11.93
CA PRO A 74 1.86 0.91 12.57
C PRO A 74 1.77 0.51 14.06
N ASP A 75 1.11 1.31 14.90
CA ASP A 75 0.84 1.06 16.34
C ASP A 75 -0.22 -0.02 16.58
N ARG A 76 -0.93 -0.35 15.50
CA ARG A 76 -1.91 -1.41 15.40
C ARG A 76 -1.37 -2.47 14.43
N LEU A 77 -0.06 -2.49 14.11
CA LEU A 77 0.62 -3.35 13.13
C LEU A 77 1.76 -4.10 13.76
N GLY A 78 1.56 -5.40 13.98
CA GLY A 78 2.61 -6.16 14.61
C GLY A 78 2.93 -5.67 16.01
N TYR A 79 3.92 -6.32 16.57
CA TYR A 79 4.82 -5.61 17.45
C TYR A 79 5.95 -5.10 16.56
N TYR A 80 5.64 -4.14 15.69
CA TYR A 80 6.64 -3.55 14.80
C TYR A 80 7.67 -2.78 15.65
N PRO A 81 8.97 -3.10 15.55
CA PRO A 81 10.01 -2.43 16.32
C PRO A 81 10.27 -1.02 15.76
N TYR A 82 10.23 -0.01 16.62
CA TYR A 82 10.61 1.36 16.26
C TYR A 82 11.12 2.12 17.48
N LYS A 83 11.91 3.18 17.23
CA LYS A 83 12.28 4.17 18.25
C LYS A 83 11.57 5.49 18.01
N ASN A 84 11.29 6.21 19.09
CA ASN A 84 10.88 7.62 19.02
C ASN A 84 12.07 8.47 18.55
N GLU A 85 11.90 9.17 17.43
CA GLU A 85 12.97 9.92 16.75
C GLU A 85 13.48 11.14 17.56
N VAL A 86 12.71 11.59 18.57
CA VAL A 86 13.04 12.74 19.44
C VAL A 86 13.56 12.30 20.80
N THR A 87 12.95 11.27 21.41
CA THR A 87 13.32 10.82 22.77
C THR A 87 14.29 9.63 22.79
N GLY A 88 14.48 8.94 21.66
CA GLY A 88 15.29 7.71 21.57
C GLY A 88 14.64 6.46 22.17
N GLU A 89 13.45 6.59 22.78
CA GLU A 89 12.74 5.51 23.46
C GLU A 89 12.35 4.37 22.50
N ALA A 90 12.61 3.13 22.91
CA ALA A 90 12.48 1.94 22.07
C ALA A 90 11.18 1.16 22.34
N PHE A 91 10.39 0.94 21.30
CA PHE A 91 9.14 0.16 21.35
C PHE A 91 9.34 -1.18 20.62
N ASN A 92 8.83 -2.28 21.21
CA ASN A 92 8.93 -3.65 20.68
C ASN A 92 10.38 -4.11 20.37
N GLY A 93 11.35 -3.67 21.17
CA GLY A 93 12.79 -3.90 20.95
C GLY A 93 13.49 -2.78 20.19
N GLY A 94 12.74 -1.82 19.62
CA GLY A 94 13.23 -0.65 18.90
C GLY A 94 13.79 -0.94 17.50
N LEU A 95 14.49 -2.06 17.36
CA LEU A 95 15.28 -2.45 16.18
C LEU A 95 14.72 -3.75 15.57
N PRO A 96 14.73 -3.93 14.23
CA PRO A 96 14.28 -5.17 13.58
C PRO A 96 14.91 -6.43 14.14
N GLN A 97 16.20 -6.38 14.48
CA GLN A 97 16.97 -7.51 14.96
C GLN A 97 16.81 -7.84 16.45
N LEU A 98 16.31 -6.90 17.25
CA LEU A 98 16.03 -7.11 18.68
C LEU A 98 14.56 -7.50 18.91
N SER A 99 13.80 -7.68 17.84
CA SER A 99 12.40 -8.08 17.85
C SER A 99 12.25 -9.60 17.92
N LEU A 100 11.34 -10.09 18.78
CA LEU A 100 10.94 -11.49 18.77
C LEU A 100 10.02 -11.76 17.57
N LEU A 101 10.58 -12.39 16.54
CA LEU A 101 9.92 -12.65 15.25
C LEU A 101 8.57 -13.36 15.41
N GLU A 102 8.42 -14.30 16.33
CA GLU A 102 7.15 -15.01 16.56
C GLU A 102 6.04 -14.09 17.09
N ASN A 103 6.37 -13.22 18.06
CA ASN A 103 5.43 -12.21 18.58
C ASN A 103 5.12 -11.16 17.53
N HIS A 104 6.15 -10.68 16.81
CA HIS A 104 5.98 -9.77 15.70
C HIS A 104 5.03 -10.37 14.66
N LEU A 105 5.31 -11.57 14.15
CA LEU A 105 4.47 -12.27 13.17
C LEU A 105 3.05 -12.48 13.68
N LYS A 106 2.86 -12.96 14.92
CA LYS A 106 1.53 -13.17 15.52
C LYS A 106 0.64 -11.93 15.46
N LYS A 107 1.20 -10.75 15.71
CA LYS A 107 0.48 -9.48 15.67
C LYS A 107 0.54 -8.83 14.28
N ALA A 108 1.57 -9.07 13.45
CA ALA A 108 1.81 -8.37 12.16
C ALA A 108 1.01 -8.98 11.03
N LYS A 109 0.71 -10.27 11.19
CA LYS A 109 -0.44 -11.01 10.66
C LYS A 109 -1.71 -10.19 10.46
N GLU A 110 -1.90 -9.12 11.22
CA GLU A 110 -3.12 -8.33 11.18
C GLU A 110 -3.05 -7.13 10.16
N ASP A 111 -1.87 -6.64 9.61
CA ASP A 111 -1.74 -5.16 9.33
C ASP A 111 -0.72 -4.41 8.32
N ILE A 112 0.22 -5.00 7.54
CA ILE A 112 1.58 -4.52 6.98
C ILE A 112 1.91 -3.29 6.00
N GLN A 113 3.25 -2.91 5.86
CA GLN A 113 4.10 -2.65 4.60
C GLN A 113 5.64 -2.34 4.79
N PRO A 114 6.64 -2.97 4.08
CA PRO A 114 7.99 -2.34 3.82
C PRO A 114 8.84 -2.73 2.54
N VAL A 115 9.89 -1.93 2.19
CA VAL A 115 10.97 -2.20 1.17
C VAL A 115 12.33 -1.52 1.53
N TRP A 116 13.50 -2.19 1.42
CA TRP A 116 14.83 -1.67 1.90
C TRP A 116 15.27 -0.32 1.33
N ILE A 117 15.26 -0.14 -0.01
CA ILE A 117 15.76 1.10 -0.63
C ILE A 117 14.92 2.34 -0.26
N ARG A 118 13.73 2.15 0.33
CA ARG A 118 12.85 3.25 0.78
C ARG A 118 13.05 3.62 2.25
N ASN A 119 13.96 2.96 2.95
CA ASN A 119 14.33 3.27 4.33
C ASN A 119 15.43 4.36 4.38
N TRP A 120 15.07 5.58 4.00
CA TRP A 120 15.93 6.77 4.03
C TRP A 120 15.41 7.81 5.04
N GLY A 121 16.19 8.87 5.28
CA GLY A 121 15.86 9.87 6.30
C GLY A 121 15.87 9.22 7.69
N SER A 122 14.84 9.47 8.50
CA SER A 122 14.73 8.83 9.82
C SER A 122 14.61 7.31 9.77
N LYS A 123 14.12 6.75 8.65
CA LYS A 123 14.05 5.29 8.43
C LYS A 123 15.41 4.64 8.14
N ASP A 124 16.48 5.42 8.00
CA ASP A 124 17.85 4.88 7.85
C ASP A 124 18.28 4.02 9.04
N ILE A 125 17.65 4.23 10.21
CA ILE A 125 17.83 3.43 11.41
C ILE A 125 17.71 1.91 11.14
N TYR A 126 16.69 1.47 10.38
CA TYR A 126 16.49 0.06 10.04
C TYR A 126 17.66 -0.53 9.23
N ARG A 127 18.36 0.30 8.43
CA ARG A 127 19.52 -0.15 7.65
C ARG A 127 20.75 -0.30 8.54
N LYS A 128 21.07 0.72 9.34
CA LYS A 128 22.18 0.68 10.32
C LYS A 128 22.06 -0.51 11.24
N GLU A 129 20.87 -0.68 11.81
CA GLU A 129 20.60 -1.71 12.81
C GLU A 129 20.61 -3.12 12.19
N SER A 130 20.15 -3.29 10.93
CA SER A 130 20.33 -4.56 10.21
C SER A 130 21.80 -4.87 9.91
N ILE A 131 22.65 -3.87 9.64
CA ILE A 131 24.09 -4.05 9.44
C ILE A 131 24.76 -4.43 10.76
N GLU A 132 24.46 -3.71 11.84
CA GLU A 132 24.97 -3.98 13.19
C GLU A 132 24.64 -5.40 13.66
N LEU A 133 23.44 -5.93 13.35
CA LEU A 133 23.09 -7.34 13.63
C LEU A 133 24.08 -8.30 13.00
N VAL A 134 24.36 -8.12 11.71
CA VAL A 134 25.20 -9.04 10.95
C VAL A 134 26.65 -8.96 11.45
N GLN A 135 27.14 -7.76 11.75
CA GLN A 135 28.46 -7.56 12.36
C GLN A 135 28.57 -8.16 13.76
N GLN A 136 27.51 -8.10 14.58
CA GLN A 136 27.49 -8.72 15.91
C GLN A 136 27.46 -10.26 15.83
N ARG A 137 26.88 -10.84 14.76
CA ARG A 137 26.88 -12.29 14.51
C ARG A 137 28.23 -12.80 14.02
N ASP A 138 28.90 -12.03 13.18
CA ASP A 138 30.23 -12.36 12.65
C ASP A 138 31.11 -11.10 12.54
N LEU A 139 32.00 -10.97 13.53
CA LEU A 139 32.96 -9.87 13.65
C LEU A 139 34.09 -9.91 12.60
N SER A 140 34.18 -10.99 11.79
CA SER A 140 35.18 -11.10 10.72
C SER A 140 34.74 -10.44 9.41
N LEU A 141 33.44 -10.17 9.25
CA LEU A 141 32.87 -9.54 8.06
C LEU A 141 33.29 -8.07 7.94
N SER A 142 33.66 -7.65 6.74
CA SER A 142 33.76 -6.22 6.43
C SER A 142 32.38 -5.55 6.46
N GLU A 143 32.35 -4.22 6.66
CA GLU A 143 31.11 -3.43 6.60
C GLU A 143 30.35 -3.62 5.28
N ALA A 144 31.08 -3.79 4.16
CA ALA A 144 30.49 -4.01 2.85
C ALA A 144 29.80 -5.38 2.73
N GLU A 145 30.40 -6.44 3.27
CA GLU A 145 29.81 -7.78 3.29
C GLU A 145 28.61 -7.83 4.23
N ALA A 146 28.76 -7.31 5.45
CA ALA A 146 27.68 -7.23 6.42
C ALA A 146 26.47 -6.46 5.87
N LYS A 147 26.69 -5.38 5.12
CA LYS A 147 25.64 -4.60 4.45
C LYS A 147 24.93 -5.32 3.31
N ASN A 148 25.64 -6.16 2.56
CA ASN A 148 25.03 -6.98 1.52
C ASN A 148 24.14 -8.08 2.14
N ILE A 149 24.63 -8.75 3.18
CA ILE A 149 23.86 -9.77 3.92
C ILE A 149 22.65 -9.14 4.60
N ALA A 150 22.84 -8.01 5.32
CA ALA A 150 21.77 -7.28 6.01
C ALA A 150 20.64 -6.85 5.07
N LYS A 151 20.97 -6.40 3.85
CA LYS A 151 19.96 -6.10 2.82
C LYS A 151 19.15 -7.35 2.47
N ILE A 152 19.81 -8.48 2.19
CA ILE A 152 19.15 -9.72 1.77
C ILE A 152 18.25 -10.26 2.88
N GLU A 153 18.76 -10.33 4.12
CA GLU A 153 17.97 -10.75 5.29
C GLU A 153 16.75 -9.83 5.51
N PHE A 154 16.94 -8.51 5.46
CA PHE A 154 15.85 -7.55 5.64
C PHE A 154 14.78 -7.67 4.54
N GLU A 155 15.17 -7.71 3.27
CA GLU A 155 14.21 -7.80 2.15
C GLU A 155 13.45 -9.14 2.16
N ALA A 156 14.12 -10.25 2.50
CA ALA A 156 13.49 -11.56 2.64
C ALA A 156 12.52 -11.62 3.83
N ALA A 157 12.94 -11.16 5.01
CA ALA A 157 12.10 -11.12 6.21
C ALA A 157 10.89 -10.20 6.01
N ALA A 158 11.11 -8.99 5.50
CA ALA A 158 10.06 -8.06 5.12
C ALA A 158 9.04 -8.72 4.20
N LYS A 159 9.49 -9.27 3.05
CA LYS A 159 8.61 -9.95 2.09
C LYS A 159 7.81 -11.10 2.73
N SER A 160 8.45 -11.93 3.55
CA SER A 160 7.78 -13.04 4.24
C SER A 160 6.66 -12.56 5.16
N ILE A 161 6.98 -11.59 6.03
CA ILE A 161 6.01 -10.92 6.92
C ILE A 161 4.86 -10.35 6.09
N MET A 162 5.15 -9.64 4.99
CA MET A 162 4.11 -9.06 4.12
C MET A 162 3.17 -10.09 3.53
N LEU A 163 3.69 -11.17 2.97
CA LEU A 163 2.88 -12.10 2.19
C LEU A 163 2.07 -13.04 3.09
N GLU A 164 2.63 -13.52 4.19
CA GLU A 164 1.93 -14.42 5.11
C GLU A 164 0.80 -13.72 5.86
N SER A 165 0.97 -12.44 6.22
CA SER A 165 -0.08 -11.64 6.85
C SER A 165 -1.21 -11.33 5.88
N LEU A 166 -0.90 -10.97 4.63
CA LEU A 166 -1.90 -10.71 3.60
C LEU A 166 -2.69 -11.97 3.24
N LYS A 167 -1.99 -13.10 3.13
CA LYS A 167 -2.56 -14.43 2.94
C LYS A 167 -3.51 -14.78 4.08
N LEU A 168 -3.11 -14.61 5.34
CA LEU A 168 -3.98 -14.96 6.44
C LEU A 168 -5.16 -13.99 6.62
N GLY A 169 -4.99 -12.69 6.38
CA GLY A 169 -6.13 -11.76 6.35
C GLY A 169 -7.21 -12.25 5.39
N ARG A 170 -6.79 -12.71 4.19
CA ARG A 170 -7.67 -13.36 3.20
C ARG A 170 -8.26 -14.68 3.69
N GLU A 171 -7.51 -15.53 4.39
CA GLU A 171 -8.03 -16.79 4.98
C GLU A 171 -9.09 -16.50 6.07
N MET A 172 -8.87 -15.51 6.93
CA MET A 172 -9.81 -15.12 8.00
C MET A 172 -11.06 -14.38 7.49
N LYS A 173 -10.93 -13.61 6.39
CA LYS A 173 -12.01 -12.82 5.80
C LYS A 173 -11.93 -12.88 4.26
N PRO A 174 -12.30 -14.01 3.63
CA PRO A 174 -12.15 -14.22 2.18
C PRO A 174 -13.03 -13.29 1.34
N ASN A 175 -14.12 -12.78 1.91
CA ASN A 175 -15.05 -11.85 1.26
C ASN A 175 -14.68 -10.37 1.46
N ARG A 176 -13.51 -10.06 2.04
CA ARG A 176 -12.99 -8.68 2.17
C ARG A 176 -11.89 -8.45 1.15
N LEU A 177 -11.79 -7.20 0.68
CA LEU A 177 -10.68 -6.79 -0.16
C LEU A 177 -9.47 -6.44 0.71
N TRP A 178 -8.46 -7.29 0.63
CA TRP A 178 -7.18 -7.14 1.30
C TRP A 178 -6.12 -6.57 0.37
N GLY A 179 -5.35 -5.65 0.90
CA GLY A 179 -4.23 -5.03 0.23
C GLY A 179 -3.63 -3.99 1.15
N TYR A 180 -2.61 -3.30 0.66
CA TYR A 180 -1.77 -2.49 1.51
C TYR A 180 -1.76 -1.01 1.14
N TYR A 181 -1.89 -0.16 2.17
CA TYR A 181 -1.76 1.29 2.04
C TYR A 181 -0.40 1.67 1.44
N LEU A 182 -0.39 2.72 0.62
CA LEU A 182 0.72 3.16 -0.25
C LEU A 182 1.06 2.22 -1.42
N TYR A 183 0.44 1.05 -1.57
CA TYR A 183 0.79 0.10 -2.62
C TYR A 183 -0.17 0.12 -3.83
N PRO A 184 0.32 0.23 -5.07
CA PRO A 184 1.71 0.45 -5.44
C PRO A 184 2.10 1.92 -5.31
N ASP A 185 3.40 2.16 -5.20
CA ASP A 185 4.00 3.48 -5.26
C ASP A 185 4.68 3.69 -6.62
N CYS A 186 4.63 4.90 -7.17
CA CYS A 186 5.07 5.20 -8.53
C CYS A 186 6.58 5.00 -8.75
N TYR A 187 7.40 5.09 -7.69
CA TYR A 187 8.84 4.81 -7.74
C TYR A 187 9.14 3.30 -7.67
N ASN A 188 8.33 2.48 -8.33
CA ASN A 188 8.56 1.05 -8.48
C ASN A 188 9.30 0.83 -9.80
N TYR A 189 10.62 0.72 -9.76
CA TYR A 189 11.43 0.41 -10.94
C TYR A 189 11.68 -1.11 -11.10
N ASP A 190 11.35 -1.90 -10.08
CA ASP A 190 11.78 -3.30 -9.95
C ASP A 190 10.73 -4.34 -10.40
N TYR A 191 9.50 -3.89 -10.70
CA TYR A 191 8.43 -4.78 -11.22
C TYR A 191 8.81 -5.51 -12.51
N LYS A 192 9.78 -5.01 -13.28
CA LYS A 192 10.27 -5.67 -14.50
C LYS A 192 11.01 -6.98 -14.18
N GLN A 193 11.59 -7.09 -12.99
CA GLN A 193 12.35 -8.27 -12.58
C GLN A 193 11.45 -9.32 -11.90
N ASN A 194 10.38 -8.90 -11.21
CA ASN A 194 9.48 -9.80 -10.49
C ASN A 194 8.00 -9.34 -10.51
N PRO A 195 7.27 -9.51 -11.63
CA PRO A 195 5.89 -9.02 -11.77
C PRO A 195 4.87 -9.71 -10.85
N HIS A 196 5.08 -10.98 -10.45
CA HIS A 196 4.05 -11.80 -9.80
C HIS A 196 4.09 -11.84 -8.25
N ASN A 197 4.81 -10.91 -7.61
CA ASN A 197 5.05 -10.97 -6.15
C ASN A 197 3.93 -10.40 -5.26
N TYR A 198 2.88 -9.76 -5.78
CA TYR A 198 1.79 -9.19 -4.95
C TYR A 198 0.58 -10.14 -4.85
N THR A 199 0.25 -10.55 -3.63
CA THR A 199 -0.85 -11.51 -3.34
C THR A 199 -2.14 -10.85 -2.81
N GLY A 200 -2.25 -9.52 -2.92
CA GLY A 200 -3.44 -8.77 -2.51
C GLY A 200 -4.56 -8.85 -3.52
N THR A 201 -5.78 -8.60 -3.05
CA THR A 201 -7.02 -8.56 -3.83
C THR A 201 -7.45 -7.14 -4.22
N SER A 202 -6.71 -6.12 -3.80
CA SER A 202 -6.96 -4.70 -4.06
C SER A 202 -5.66 -3.89 -3.96
N LEU A 203 -5.66 -2.66 -4.49
CA LEU A 203 -4.55 -1.71 -4.44
C LEU A 203 -4.98 -0.40 -3.79
N TYR A 204 -4.11 0.19 -2.97
CA TYR A 204 -4.38 1.39 -2.17
C TYR A 204 -3.27 2.46 -2.31
N PRO A 205 -3.04 3.01 -3.51
CA PRO A 205 -2.09 4.09 -3.71
C PRO A 205 -2.56 5.36 -2.96
N SER A 206 -1.65 6.01 -2.22
CA SER A 206 -1.87 7.39 -1.77
C SER A 206 -1.49 8.38 -2.86
N VAL A 207 -2.25 9.47 -2.99
CA VAL A 207 -1.94 10.64 -3.82
C VAL A 207 -1.98 11.95 -3.01
N TYR A 208 -1.77 11.86 -1.69
CA TYR A 208 -1.65 13.03 -0.81
C TYR A 208 -0.66 14.04 -1.39
N LEU A 209 -1.10 15.30 -1.48
CA LEU A 209 -0.34 16.37 -2.11
C LEU A 209 0.43 17.16 -1.06
N GLU A 210 1.73 17.33 -1.29
CA GLU A 210 2.52 18.32 -0.55
C GLU A 210 2.05 19.74 -0.87
N THR A 211 2.13 20.64 0.12
CA THR A 211 1.72 22.05 -0.01
C THR A 211 2.43 22.76 -1.16
N ALA A 212 3.67 22.37 -1.49
CA ALA A 212 4.44 22.90 -2.62
C ALA A 212 3.80 22.62 -4.00
N LEU A 213 2.89 21.64 -4.09
CA LEU A 213 2.18 21.30 -5.33
C LEU A 213 0.82 22.01 -5.47
N ARG A 214 0.38 22.79 -4.48
CA ARG A 214 -0.96 23.41 -4.42
C ARG A 214 -1.30 24.15 -5.72
N SER A 215 -2.46 23.81 -6.30
CA SER A 215 -3.01 24.42 -7.53
C SER A 215 -2.08 24.36 -8.76
N SER A 216 -1.05 23.51 -8.76
CA SER A 216 -0.08 23.41 -9.85
C SER A 216 -0.45 22.33 -10.89
N ARG A 217 0.09 22.46 -12.11
CA ARG A 217 0.07 21.38 -13.10
C ARG A 217 0.82 20.13 -12.61
N ASN A 218 1.83 20.30 -11.75
CA ASN A 218 2.60 19.19 -11.19
C ASN A 218 1.77 18.33 -10.24
N ALA A 219 0.82 18.89 -9.48
CA ALA A 219 -0.16 18.10 -8.71
C ALA A 219 -0.97 17.16 -9.61
N GLN A 220 -1.46 17.67 -10.75
CA GLN A 220 -2.23 16.85 -11.70
C GLN A 220 -1.40 15.72 -12.29
N LEU A 221 -0.13 15.98 -12.62
CA LEU A 221 0.80 14.95 -13.13
C LEU A 221 1.16 13.93 -12.06
N PHE A 222 1.40 14.36 -10.81
CA PHE A 222 1.68 13.50 -9.66
C PHE A 222 0.53 12.52 -9.40
N VAL A 223 -0.71 13.03 -9.27
CA VAL A 223 -1.91 12.20 -9.07
C VAL A 223 -2.08 11.24 -10.25
N ARG A 224 -2.02 11.75 -11.49
CA ARG A 224 -2.21 10.95 -12.71
C ARG A 224 -1.23 9.78 -12.78
N ASN A 225 0.06 10.02 -12.59
CA ASN A 225 1.09 8.99 -12.76
C ASN A 225 0.94 7.87 -11.70
N ARG A 226 0.61 8.24 -10.44
CA ARG A 226 0.38 7.29 -9.35
C ARG A 226 -0.87 6.43 -9.59
N VAL A 227 -1.95 7.03 -10.06
CA VAL A 227 -3.18 6.30 -10.43
C VAL A 227 -2.95 5.40 -11.66
N GLN A 228 -2.21 5.87 -12.67
CA GLN A 228 -1.87 5.07 -13.85
C GLN A 228 -0.98 3.86 -13.50
N GLU A 229 -0.01 4.02 -12.59
CA GLU A 229 0.80 2.89 -12.10
C GLU A 229 -0.05 1.87 -11.35
N ALA A 230 -1.00 2.31 -10.52
CA ALA A 230 -1.93 1.40 -9.84
C ALA A 230 -2.84 0.64 -10.82
N ILE A 231 -3.35 1.29 -11.86
CA ILE A 231 -4.12 0.64 -12.93
C ILE A 231 -3.25 -0.33 -13.73
N ARG A 232 -1.96 -0.01 -13.96
CA ARG A 232 -1.03 -0.91 -14.64
C ARG A 232 -0.74 -2.16 -13.80
N ILE A 233 -0.44 -1.98 -12.51
CA ILE A 233 -0.17 -3.08 -11.57
C ILE A 233 -1.40 -3.97 -11.39
N SER A 234 -2.61 -3.42 -11.39
CA SER A 234 -3.82 -4.22 -11.20
C SER A 234 -4.07 -5.27 -12.27
N GLN A 235 -3.50 -5.10 -13.46
CA GLN A 235 -3.60 -6.02 -14.60
C GLN A 235 -2.47 -7.07 -14.63
N VAL A 236 -1.44 -6.96 -13.79
CA VAL A 236 -0.23 -7.81 -13.85
C VAL A 236 -0.50 -9.25 -13.39
N SER A 237 -1.37 -9.46 -12.41
CA SER A 237 -1.76 -10.80 -11.95
C SER A 237 -2.77 -11.46 -12.89
N ASN A 238 -3.75 -10.70 -13.38
CA ASN A 238 -4.72 -11.15 -14.37
C ASN A 238 -5.32 -9.96 -15.15
N SER A 239 -4.96 -9.84 -16.43
CA SER A 239 -5.44 -8.75 -17.29
C SER A 239 -6.94 -8.81 -17.60
N THR A 240 -7.55 -10.00 -17.52
CA THR A 240 -9.00 -10.20 -17.71
C THR A 240 -9.82 -9.94 -16.45
N HIS A 241 -9.19 -10.00 -15.28
CA HIS A 241 -9.81 -9.76 -13.97
C HIS A 241 -8.91 -8.86 -13.10
N PRO A 242 -8.77 -7.56 -13.45
CA PRO A 242 -7.83 -6.68 -12.77
C PRO A 242 -8.26 -6.37 -11.34
N LEU A 243 -7.28 -6.11 -10.47
CA LEU A 243 -7.55 -5.72 -9.09
C LEU A 243 -8.26 -4.35 -9.00
N PRO A 244 -9.23 -4.17 -8.09
CA PRO A 244 -9.81 -2.86 -7.79
C PRO A 244 -8.77 -1.94 -7.14
N VAL A 245 -8.82 -0.66 -7.53
CA VAL A 245 -7.91 0.40 -7.07
C VAL A 245 -8.71 1.43 -6.28
N PHE A 246 -8.32 1.65 -5.02
CA PHE A 246 -8.93 2.64 -4.13
C PHE A 246 -7.88 3.68 -3.75
N VAL A 247 -8.02 4.90 -4.27
CA VAL A 247 -7.03 5.96 -4.11
C VAL A 247 -7.23 6.69 -2.79
N TYR A 248 -6.19 6.81 -1.98
CA TYR A 248 -6.18 7.66 -0.78
C TYR A 248 -5.84 9.11 -1.16
N THR A 249 -6.74 10.03 -0.84
CA THR A 249 -6.71 11.46 -1.26
C THR A 249 -6.68 12.41 -0.06
#